data_AF-A0A0R3JW24-F1
#
_entry.id   AF-A0A0R3JW24-F1
#
_cell.length_a   1.000
_cell.length_b   1.000
_cell.length_c   1.000
_cell.angle_alpha   90.00
_cell.angle_beta   90.00
_cell.angle_gamma   90.00
#
_symmetry.space_group_name_H-M   'P 1'
#
loop_
_entity.id
_entity.type
_entity.pdbx_description
1 polymer ?
#
loop_
_entity_poly.entity_id
_entity_poly.type
_entity_poly.pdbx_seq_one_letter_code
_entity_poly.pdbx_strand_id
1 'polypeptide(L)'
;MNSIKKNLKRERANIKRNYFLSYFILILIAYFTYMIINLQLLTGWEVYFTIFYAVVIEILLIVNIIKTYVETRFKFEIADNRVKIRSFLSEPFSFQTSKVVYVDVVQGKNIFDIIIVLNKVKRNKKLISLKASAEKESNLKRISNFLNQKYENDDFYYYIIKNGGYKKFNYLFKLYKNCFEAEFSRMAMEYVKQFMEEYNLS
;
A
#
# COMPACT_ATOMS: atom_id res chain seq x y z
N MET A 1 -5.83 23.75 -0.78
CA MET A 1 -5.09 22.47 -0.90
C MET A 1 -5.36 21.64 0.36
N ASN A 2 -5.85 20.40 0.27
CA ASN A 2 -6.24 19.61 1.45
C ASN A 2 -5.01 19.19 2.27
N SER A 3 -5.01 19.49 3.57
CA SER A 3 -3.91 19.14 4.48
C SER A 3 -3.75 17.62 4.64
N ILE A 4 -2.55 17.11 4.39
CA ILE A 4 -2.08 15.73 4.62
C ILE A 4 -2.43 15.28 6.05
N LYS A 5 -2.27 16.13 7.07
CA LYS A 5 -2.62 15.87 8.47
C LYS A 5 -4.13 15.62 8.63
N LYS A 6 -4.97 16.42 7.99
CA LYS A 6 -6.43 16.25 8.00
C LYS A 6 -6.82 14.95 7.29
N ASN A 7 -6.21 14.67 6.16
CA ASN A 7 -6.45 13.45 5.39
C ASN A 7 -5.99 12.19 6.16
N LEU A 8 -4.84 12.23 6.83
CA LEU A 8 -4.38 11.14 7.71
C LEU A 8 -5.34 10.90 8.87
N LYS A 9 -5.86 11.96 9.51
CA LYS A 9 -6.88 11.83 10.56
C LYS A 9 -8.17 11.22 10.02
N ARG A 10 -8.64 11.69 8.86
CA ARG A 10 -9.83 11.17 8.19
C ARG A 10 -9.68 9.71 7.78
N GLU A 11 -8.52 9.32 7.25
CA GLU A 11 -8.21 7.93 6.89
C GLU A 11 -8.29 7.03 8.13
N ARG A 12 -7.66 7.42 9.24
CA ARG A 12 -7.74 6.68 10.52
C ARG A 12 -9.17 6.55 11.03
N ALA A 13 -9.96 7.62 10.93
CA ALA A 13 -11.37 7.60 11.34
C ALA A 13 -12.19 6.66 10.45
N ASN A 14 -12.00 6.71 9.13
CA ASN A 14 -12.66 5.82 8.18
C ASN A 14 -12.30 4.35 8.43
N ILE A 15 -11.02 4.05 8.70
CA ILE A 15 -10.57 2.70 9.05
C ILE A 15 -11.28 2.20 10.30
N LYS A 16 -11.32 3.00 11.37
CA LYS A 16 -12.03 2.64 12.61
C LYS A 16 -13.52 2.41 12.37
N ARG A 17 -14.15 3.29 11.60
CA ARG A 17 -15.57 3.18 11.22
C ARG A 17 -15.82 1.92 10.41
N ASN A 18 -14.96 1.60 9.45
CA ASN A 18 -15.10 0.41 8.62
C ASN A 18 -15.00 -0.87 9.48
N TYR A 19 -14.03 -0.95 10.40
CA TYR A 19 -13.97 -2.07 11.34
C TYR A 19 -15.24 -2.16 12.18
N PHE A 20 -15.66 -1.04 12.78
CA PHE A 20 -16.87 -1.00 13.59
C PHE A 20 -18.10 -1.49 12.81
N LEU A 21 -18.32 -0.97 11.60
CA LEU A 21 -19.43 -1.37 10.74
C LEU A 21 -19.34 -2.85 10.35
N SER A 22 -18.16 -3.34 9.97
CA SER A 22 -17.99 -4.76 9.60
C SER A 22 -18.28 -5.70 10.77
N TYR A 23 -17.78 -5.40 11.97
CA TYR A 23 -18.10 -6.19 13.17
C TYR A 23 -19.57 -6.08 13.57
N PHE A 24 -20.14 -4.87 13.51
CA PHE A 24 -21.54 -4.63 13.83
C PHE A 24 -22.47 -5.43 12.90
N ILE A 25 -22.22 -5.40 11.59
CA ILE A 25 -23.00 -6.15 10.61
C ILE A 25 -22.85 -7.66 10.82
N LEU A 26 -21.64 -8.14 11.13
CA LEU A 26 -21.39 -9.56 11.39
C LEU A 26 -22.21 -10.06 12.59
N ILE A 27 -22.17 -9.34 13.71
CA ILE A 27 -22.97 -9.67 14.90
C ILE A 27 -24.47 -9.63 14.58
N LEU A 28 -24.90 -8.62 13.82
CA LEU A 28 -26.30 -8.42 13.46
C LEU A 28 -26.82 -9.55 12.56
N ILE A 29 -26.05 -9.98 11.56
CA ILE A 29 -26.40 -11.12 10.68
C ILE A 29 -26.47 -12.41 11.48
N ALA A 30 -25.48 -12.69 12.32
CA ALA A 30 -25.48 -13.88 13.18
C ALA A 30 -26.70 -13.89 14.12
N TYR A 31 -27.01 -12.76 14.74
CA TYR A 31 -28.17 -12.61 15.62
C TYR A 31 -29.50 -12.81 14.89
N PHE A 32 -29.70 -12.16 13.74
CA PHE A 32 -30.94 -12.33 12.98
C PHE A 32 -31.10 -13.74 12.43
N THR A 33 -30.02 -14.36 11.97
CA THR A 33 -30.04 -15.75 11.50
C THR A 33 -30.44 -16.69 12.63
N TYR A 34 -29.86 -16.51 13.83
CA TYR A 34 -30.23 -17.27 15.02
C TYR A 34 -31.70 -17.07 15.40
N MET A 35 -32.18 -15.82 15.41
CA MET A 35 -33.57 -15.51 15.74
C MET A 35 -34.57 -16.12 14.76
N ILE A 36 -34.31 -16.06 13.46
CA ILE A 36 -35.18 -16.63 12.42
C ILE A 36 -35.33 -18.15 12.61
N ILE A 37 -34.23 -18.83 12.91
CA ILE A 37 -34.22 -20.29 13.14
C ILE A 37 -34.97 -20.63 14.43
N ASN A 38 -34.69 -19.92 15.52
CA ASN A 38 -35.28 -20.21 16.83
C ASN A 38 -36.80 -19.92 16.88
N LEU A 39 -37.25 -18.88 16.18
CA LEU A 39 -38.67 -18.53 16.06
C LEU A 39 -39.42 -19.38 15.03
N GLN A 40 -38.75 -20.34 14.37
CA GLN A 40 -39.31 -21.20 13.32
C GLN A 40 -40.03 -20.41 12.20
N LEU A 41 -39.52 -19.22 11.88
CA LEU A 41 -40.14 -18.34 10.87
C LEU A 41 -39.98 -18.88 9.44
N LEU A 42 -39.07 -19.83 9.23
CA LEU A 42 -38.81 -20.53 7.97
C LEU A 42 -38.87 -22.04 8.23
N THR A 43 -39.37 -22.80 7.26
CA THR A 43 -39.49 -24.26 7.40
C THR A 43 -38.85 -25.01 6.23
N GLY A 44 -38.25 -26.17 6.52
CA GLY A 44 -37.66 -27.04 5.50
C GLY A 44 -36.38 -26.48 4.86
N TRP A 45 -36.39 -26.36 3.54
CA TRP A 45 -35.19 -26.08 2.73
C TRP A 45 -34.71 -24.63 2.82
N GLU A 46 -35.63 -23.70 3.08
CA GLU A 46 -35.36 -22.27 3.18
C GLU A 46 -34.33 -21.95 4.28
N VAL A 47 -34.38 -22.68 5.39
CA VAL A 47 -33.42 -22.54 6.51
C VAL A 47 -31.98 -22.77 6.05
N TYR A 48 -31.75 -23.81 5.24
CA TYR A 48 -30.41 -24.11 4.73
C TYR A 48 -29.90 -23.02 3.79
N PHE A 49 -30.77 -22.48 2.93
CA PHE A 49 -30.42 -21.34 2.07
C PHE A 49 -30.07 -20.10 2.89
N THR A 50 -30.87 -19.76 3.91
CA THR A 50 -30.58 -18.62 4.80
C THR A 50 -29.23 -18.76 5.48
N ILE A 51 -28.92 -19.93 6.04
CA ILE A 51 -27.62 -20.19 6.68
C ILE A 51 -26.49 -20.06 5.65
N PHE A 52 -26.65 -20.66 4.46
CA PHE A 52 -25.63 -20.59 3.41
C PHE A 52 -25.30 -19.15 3.00
N TYR A 53 -26.33 -18.34 2.74
CA TYR A 53 -26.12 -16.93 2.37
C TYR A 53 -25.52 -16.12 3.52
N ALA A 54 -25.94 -16.35 4.76
CA ALA A 54 -25.35 -15.69 5.93
C ALA A 54 -23.85 -15.99 6.02
N VAL A 55 -23.45 -17.26 5.89
CA VAL A 55 -22.04 -17.68 5.90
C VAL A 55 -21.25 -17.03 4.76
N VAL A 56 -21.79 -16.99 3.54
CA VAL A 56 -21.12 -16.33 2.41
C VAL A 56 -20.88 -14.84 2.69
N ILE A 57 -21.87 -14.13 3.23
CA ILE A 57 -21.74 -12.71 3.57
C ILE A 57 -20.71 -12.52 4.69
N GLU A 58 -20.71 -13.36 5.72
CA GLU A 58 -19.72 -13.32 6.79
C GLU A 58 -18.29 -13.52 6.28
N ILE A 59 -18.08 -14.47 5.36
CA ILE A 59 -16.77 -14.68 4.72
C ILE A 59 -16.32 -13.40 3.98
N LEU A 60 -17.21 -12.74 3.24
CA LEU A 60 -16.90 -11.49 2.53
C LEU A 60 -16.52 -10.37 3.51
N LEU A 61 -17.22 -10.26 4.65
CA LEU A 61 -16.89 -9.29 5.69
C LEU A 61 -15.53 -9.57 6.32
N ILE A 62 -15.21 -10.83 6.61
CA ILE A 62 -13.90 -11.25 7.14
C ILE A 62 -12.79 -10.89 6.15
N VAL A 63 -12.97 -11.17 4.85
CA VAL A 63 -12.00 -10.79 3.80
C VAL A 63 -11.77 -9.27 3.79
N ASN A 64 -12.83 -8.47 3.94
CA ASN A 64 -12.70 -7.01 4.01
C ASN A 64 -11.94 -6.53 5.26
N ILE A 65 -12.19 -7.14 6.41
CA ILE A 65 -11.45 -6.88 7.66
C ILE A 65 -9.97 -7.20 7.47
N ILE A 66 -9.64 -8.37 6.90
CA ILE A 66 -8.26 -8.79 6.64
C ILE A 66 -7.57 -7.80 5.69
N LYS A 67 -8.22 -7.40 4.59
CA LYS A 67 -7.67 -6.42 3.65
C LYS A 67 -7.34 -5.10 4.35
N THR A 68 -8.27 -4.57 5.14
CA THR A 68 -8.08 -3.34 5.92
C THR A 68 -6.93 -3.51 6.93
N TYR A 69 -6.81 -4.68 7.55
CA TYR A 69 -5.74 -4.99 8.49
C TYR A 69 -4.36 -4.97 7.83
N VAL A 70 -4.24 -5.54 6.65
CA VAL A 70 -2.98 -5.58 5.88
C VAL A 70 -2.54 -4.18 5.48
N GLU A 71 -3.47 -3.35 5.02
CA GLU A 71 -3.20 -1.96 4.66
C GLU A 71 -2.72 -1.14 5.87
N THR A 72 -3.34 -1.33 7.04
CA THR A 72 -2.98 -0.59 8.26
C THR A 72 -1.65 -1.01 8.87
N ARG A 73 -1.28 -2.30 8.76
CA ARG A 73 -0.06 -2.90 9.30
C ARG A 73 1.16 -2.72 8.39
N PHE A 74 1.01 -2.13 7.21
CA PHE A 74 2.16 -1.76 6.38
C PHE A 74 3.05 -0.77 7.13
N LYS A 75 4.32 -1.14 7.32
CA LYS A 75 5.34 -0.33 7.97
C LYS A 75 6.52 -0.14 7.04
N PHE A 76 6.93 1.11 6.91
CA PHE A 76 8.12 1.54 6.19
C PHE A 76 9.02 2.29 7.17
N GLU A 77 10.17 1.72 7.45
CA GLU A 77 11.14 2.21 8.42
C GLU A 77 12.50 2.33 7.75
N ILE A 78 13.25 3.38 8.09
CA ILE A 78 14.64 3.55 7.68
C ILE A 78 15.46 3.54 8.96
N ALA A 79 16.37 2.58 9.07
CA ALA A 79 17.28 2.44 10.20
C ALA A 79 18.64 1.94 9.69
N ASP A 80 19.73 2.47 10.22
CA ASP A 80 21.12 2.04 9.91
C ASP A 80 21.42 1.99 8.40
N ASN A 81 21.07 3.05 7.68
CA ASN A 81 21.27 3.17 6.24
C ASN A 81 20.56 2.06 5.41
N ARG A 82 19.54 1.43 6.00
CA ARG A 82 18.71 0.40 5.35
C ARG A 82 17.24 0.79 5.42
N VAL A 83 16.58 0.67 4.28
CA VAL A 83 15.13 0.73 4.18
C VAL A 83 14.57 -0.65 4.50
N LYS A 84 13.69 -0.74 5.49
CA LYS A 84 12.96 -1.95 5.89
C LYS A 84 11.48 -1.77 5.58
N ILE A 85 10.96 -2.64 4.72
CA ILE A 85 9.56 -2.69 4.34
C ILE A 85 8.95 -3.95 4.93
N ARG A 86 8.02 -3.77 5.86
CA ARG A 86 7.28 -4.87 6.48
C ARG A 86 5.81 -4.74 6.11
N SER A 87 5.26 -5.81 5.53
CA SER A 87 3.83 -5.96 5.32
C SER A 87 3.38 -7.21 6.07
N PHE A 88 2.12 -7.24 6.51
CA PHE A 88 1.61 -8.37 7.28
C PHE A 88 1.59 -9.67 6.45
N LEU A 89 1.26 -9.58 5.15
CA LEU A 89 1.11 -10.75 4.29
C LEU A 89 2.39 -11.19 3.57
N SER A 90 3.48 -10.44 3.67
CA SER A 90 4.66 -10.73 2.86
C SER A 90 5.95 -10.57 3.64
N GLU A 91 6.93 -11.40 3.30
CA GLU A 91 8.24 -11.45 3.97
C GLU A 91 8.87 -10.06 4.09
N PRO A 92 9.49 -9.70 5.23
CA PRO A 92 10.15 -8.41 5.35
C PRO A 92 11.20 -8.25 4.25
N PHE A 93 11.14 -7.11 3.55
CA PHE A 93 12.11 -6.77 2.51
C PHE A 93 12.99 -5.63 2.99
N SER A 94 14.29 -5.72 2.76
CA SER A 94 15.20 -4.64 3.08
C SER A 94 16.26 -4.40 2.01
N PHE A 95 16.58 -3.15 1.78
CA PHE A 95 17.65 -2.72 0.87
C PHE A 95 18.45 -1.56 1.48
N GLN A 96 19.67 -1.38 1.00
CA GLN A 96 20.53 -0.26 1.40
C GLN A 96 20.08 1.01 0.68
N THR A 97 20.11 2.15 1.37
CA THR A 97 19.76 3.47 0.82
C THR A 97 20.69 3.88 -0.32
N SER A 98 21.99 3.55 -0.25
CA SER A 98 22.98 3.80 -1.31
C SER A 98 22.72 3.04 -2.61
N LYS A 99 21.85 2.01 -2.58
CA LYS A 99 21.47 1.28 -3.79
C LYS A 99 20.30 1.93 -4.52
N VAL A 100 19.64 2.90 -3.93
CA VAL A 100 18.51 3.60 -4.55
C VAL A 100 19.05 4.61 -5.54
N VAL A 101 18.69 4.46 -6.81
CA VAL A 101 19.15 5.34 -7.90
C VAL A 101 18.08 6.34 -8.28
N TYR A 102 16.82 5.89 -8.28
CA TYR A 102 15.72 6.72 -8.76
C TYR A 102 14.46 6.46 -7.97
N VAL A 103 13.71 7.53 -7.68
CA VAL A 103 12.41 7.47 -7.02
C VAL A 103 11.40 8.25 -7.85
N ASP A 104 10.33 7.56 -8.24
CA ASP A 104 9.22 8.16 -8.97
C ASP A 104 7.89 8.00 -8.21
N VAL A 105 6.93 8.83 -8.59
CA VAL A 105 5.56 8.77 -8.09
C VAL A 105 4.61 8.70 -9.28
N VAL A 106 3.79 7.66 -9.30
CA VAL A 106 2.78 7.43 -10.33
C VAL A 106 1.40 7.49 -9.70
N GLN A 107 0.40 8.00 -10.43
CA GLN A 107 -0.98 7.95 -9.95
C GLN A 107 -1.41 6.49 -9.74
N GLY A 108 -1.86 6.20 -8.52
CA GLY A 108 -2.26 4.86 -8.08
C GLY A 108 -3.71 4.86 -7.60
N LYS A 109 -4.33 3.69 -7.51
CA LYS A 109 -5.74 3.54 -7.08
C LYS A 109 -6.02 4.17 -5.71
N ASN A 110 -5.05 4.10 -4.80
CA ASN A 110 -5.12 4.66 -3.45
C ASN A 110 -4.11 5.81 -3.30
N ILE A 111 -4.40 6.96 -3.92
CA ILE A 111 -3.61 8.21 -3.94
C ILE A 111 -2.48 8.20 -5.00
N PHE A 112 -1.34 7.60 -4.69
CA PHE A 112 -0.19 7.47 -5.61
C PHE A 112 0.68 6.30 -5.22
N ASP A 113 1.36 5.69 -6.17
CA ASP A 113 2.30 4.60 -5.92
C ASP A 113 3.74 5.14 -6.01
N ILE A 114 4.60 4.73 -5.07
CA ILE A 114 6.02 5.11 -5.07
C ILE A 114 6.79 4.01 -5.77
N ILE A 115 7.48 4.35 -6.85
CA ILE A 115 8.39 3.46 -7.56
C ILE A 115 9.80 3.76 -7.07
N ILE A 116 10.46 2.76 -6.51
CA ILE A 116 11.84 2.85 -6.06
C ILE A 116 12.68 1.98 -6.98
N VAL A 117 13.64 2.58 -7.66
CA VAL A 117 14.58 1.89 -8.55
C VAL A 117 15.93 1.73 -7.85
N LEU A 118 16.48 0.53 -7.97
CA LEU A 118 17.67 0.09 -7.29
C LEU A 118 18.71 -0.43 -8.29
N ASN A 119 19.99 -0.13 -8.04
CA ASN A 119 21.13 -0.69 -8.77
C ASN A 119 21.65 -1.96 -8.08
N LYS A 120 22.04 -2.97 -8.86
CA LYS A 120 22.85 -4.13 -8.42
C LYS A 120 22.41 -4.71 -7.08
N VAL A 121 21.17 -5.22 -7.02
CA VAL A 121 20.63 -5.88 -5.84
C VAL A 121 20.69 -7.40 -6.01
N LYS A 122 20.99 -8.12 -4.91
CA LYS A 122 20.81 -9.58 -4.89
C LYS A 122 19.37 -9.90 -5.30
N ARG A 123 19.21 -10.83 -6.24
CA ARG A 123 17.89 -11.28 -6.73
C ARG A 123 16.98 -11.59 -5.54
N ASN A 124 15.95 -10.78 -5.35
CA ASN A 124 14.90 -11.02 -4.38
C ASN A 124 13.59 -11.14 -5.17
N LYS A 125 12.73 -12.11 -4.83
CA LYS A 125 11.46 -12.36 -5.55
C LYS A 125 10.55 -11.14 -5.61
N LYS A 126 10.73 -10.17 -4.71
CA LYS A 126 9.96 -8.92 -4.65
C LYS A 126 10.48 -7.81 -5.56
N LEU A 127 11.72 -7.94 -6.03
CA LEU A 127 12.33 -7.01 -6.97
C LEU A 127 12.03 -7.48 -8.38
N ILE A 128 11.43 -6.60 -9.16
CA ILE A 128 11.09 -6.90 -10.54
C ILE A 128 12.16 -6.25 -11.43
N SER A 129 12.62 -6.99 -12.43
CA SER A 129 13.54 -6.44 -13.42
C SER A 129 12.84 -5.30 -14.17
N LEU A 130 13.48 -4.14 -14.21
CA LEU A 130 12.94 -2.97 -14.90
C LEU A 130 12.81 -3.25 -16.40
N LYS A 131 13.79 -3.93 -17.01
CA LYS A 131 13.82 -4.28 -18.44
C LYS A 131 12.60 -5.12 -18.84
N ALA A 132 12.31 -6.18 -18.09
CA ALA A 132 11.19 -7.08 -18.37
C ALA A 132 9.81 -6.40 -18.23
N SER A 133 9.69 -5.40 -17.36
CA SER A 133 8.42 -4.69 -17.13
C SER A 133 8.25 -3.43 -17.98
N ALA A 134 9.35 -2.81 -18.41
CA ALA A 134 9.35 -1.63 -19.27
C ALA A 134 8.71 -1.90 -20.64
N GLU A 135 8.69 -3.16 -21.08
CA GLU A 135 7.99 -3.57 -22.32
C GLU A 135 6.46 -3.52 -22.17
N LYS A 136 5.94 -3.58 -20.95
CA LYS A 136 4.49 -3.70 -20.67
C LYS A 136 3.85 -2.41 -20.15
N GLU A 137 4.58 -1.58 -19.44
CA GLU A 137 4.06 -0.32 -18.86
C GLU A 137 4.81 0.91 -19.38
N SER A 138 4.05 1.86 -19.94
CA SER A 138 4.58 3.11 -20.51
C SER A 138 5.33 3.98 -19.50
N ASN A 139 4.88 3.98 -18.23
CA ASN A 139 5.56 4.72 -17.15
C ASN A 139 6.93 4.11 -16.83
N LEU A 140 7.02 2.78 -16.76
CA LEU A 140 8.29 2.08 -16.53
C LEU A 140 9.25 2.21 -17.73
N LYS A 141 8.71 2.29 -18.96
CA LYS A 141 9.49 2.55 -20.17
C LYS A 141 10.21 3.89 -20.12
N ARG A 142 9.53 4.95 -19.66
CA ARG A 142 10.13 6.29 -19.49
C ARG A 142 11.29 6.25 -18.47
N ILE A 143 11.07 5.60 -17.34
CA ILE A 143 12.08 5.44 -16.29
C ILE A 143 13.28 4.64 -16.80
N SER A 144 13.02 3.53 -17.50
CA SER A 144 14.09 2.70 -18.09
C SER A 144 14.92 3.47 -19.12
N ASN A 145 14.27 4.24 -20.01
CA ASN A 145 14.99 5.03 -21.01
C ASN A 145 15.87 6.11 -20.36
N PHE A 146 15.35 6.79 -19.34
CA PHE A 146 16.11 7.79 -18.58
C PHE A 146 17.35 7.19 -17.92
N LEU A 147 17.19 6.03 -17.27
CA LEU A 147 18.30 5.36 -16.59
C LEU A 147 19.33 4.78 -17.56
N ASN A 148 18.89 4.22 -18.68
CA ASN A 148 19.79 3.67 -19.71
C ASN A 148 20.63 4.77 -20.37
N GLN A 149 20.07 5.97 -20.57
CA GLN A 149 20.82 7.12 -21.09
C GLN A 149 21.88 7.62 -20.11
N LYS A 150 21.67 7.45 -18.81
CA LYS A 150 22.51 8.05 -17.77
C LYS A 150 23.57 7.13 -17.19
N TYR A 151 23.28 5.83 -17.09
CA TYR A 151 24.09 4.93 -16.27
C TYR A 151 24.72 3.75 -17.03
N GLU A 152 24.54 3.64 -18.36
CA GLU A 152 25.10 2.57 -19.22
C GLU A 152 25.07 1.17 -18.55
N ASN A 153 24.05 0.89 -17.74
CA ASN A 153 23.91 -0.33 -16.96
C ASN A 153 22.53 -0.94 -17.21
N ASP A 154 22.50 -2.25 -17.44
CA ASP A 154 21.27 -2.96 -17.81
C ASP A 154 20.54 -3.64 -16.64
N ASP A 155 21.15 -3.66 -15.44
CA ASP A 155 20.67 -4.44 -14.30
C ASP A 155 19.93 -3.60 -13.24
N PHE A 156 18.90 -2.88 -13.67
CA PHE A 156 18.01 -2.16 -12.77
C PHE A 156 16.83 -3.01 -12.29
N TYR A 157 16.54 -2.90 -11.01
CA TYR A 157 15.38 -3.51 -10.36
C TYR A 157 14.51 -2.44 -9.74
N TYR A 158 13.19 -2.66 -9.73
CA TYR A 158 12.28 -1.73 -9.08
C TYR A 158 11.38 -2.41 -8.05
N TYR A 159 10.91 -1.61 -7.10
CA TYR A 159 9.93 -1.97 -6.09
C TYR A 159 8.83 -0.92 -6.05
N ILE A 160 7.57 -1.36 -6.09
CA ILE A 160 6.41 -0.44 -6.03
C ILE A 160 5.78 -0.51 -4.64
N ILE A 161 5.75 0.62 -3.95
CA ILE A 161 4.96 0.80 -2.73
C ILE A 161 3.54 1.21 -3.10
N LYS A 162 2.63 0.23 -3.11
CA LYS A 162 1.19 0.45 -3.31
C LYS A 162 0.45 0.80 -2.01
N ASN A 163 0.88 0.19 -0.91
CA ASN A 163 0.22 0.26 0.39
C ASN A 163 0.72 1.43 1.25
N GLY A 164 -0.07 1.82 2.26
CA GLY A 164 0.32 2.84 3.25
C GLY A 164 -0.47 4.15 3.19
N GLY A 165 -1.44 4.28 2.28
CA GLY A 165 -2.37 5.42 2.26
C GLY A 165 -1.67 6.78 2.27
N TYR A 166 -2.16 7.74 3.07
CA TYR A 166 -1.53 9.06 3.19
C TYR A 166 -0.18 9.03 3.93
N LYS A 167 0.22 7.91 4.55
CA LYS A 167 1.59 7.79 5.11
C LYS A 167 2.65 7.74 4.02
N LYS A 168 2.28 7.49 2.76
CA LYS A 168 3.20 7.50 1.61
C LYS A 168 3.93 8.83 1.45
N PHE A 169 3.29 9.96 1.78
CA PHE A 169 3.98 11.27 1.82
C PHE A 169 5.16 11.29 2.79
N ASN A 170 4.98 10.73 4.00
CA ASN A 170 6.06 10.61 4.99
C ASN A 170 7.13 9.62 4.53
N TYR A 171 6.75 8.52 3.86
CA TYR A 171 7.72 7.56 3.32
C TYR A 171 8.60 8.19 2.23
N LEU A 172 7.99 8.98 1.36
CA LEU A 172 8.68 9.73 0.32
C LEU A 172 9.66 10.75 0.91
N PHE A 173 9.22 11.52 1.93
CA PHE A 173 10.10 12.45 2.65
C PHE A 173 11.26 11.72 3.34
N LYS A 174 11.02 10.57 3.96
CA LYS A 174 12.08 9.74 4.55
C LYS A 174 13.07 9.25 3.50
N LEU A 175 12.61 8.84 2.32
CA LEU A 175 13.49 8.47 1.22
C LEU A 175 14.36 9.66 0.79
N TYR A 176 13.75 10.83 0.60
CA TYR A 176 14.46 12.06 0.25
C TYR A 176 15.56 12.42 1.26
N LYS A 177 15.25 12.35 2.57
CA LYS A 177 16.22 12.69 3.61
C LYS A 177 17.38 11.69 3.74
N ASN A 178 17.20 10.42 3.38
CA ASN A 178 18.17 9.36 3.68
C ASN A 178 18.85 8.76 2.42
N CYS A 179 18.31 8.99 1.22
CA CYS A 179 18.85 8.48 -0.04
C CYS A 179 19.46 9.63 -0.84
N PHE A 180 20.63 10.11 -0.40
CA PHE A 180 21.29 11.28 -0.98
C PHE A 180 21.74 11.09 -2.43
N GLU A 181 22.11 9.87 -2.80
CA GLU A 181 22.57 9.52 -4.15
C GLU A 181 21.40 9.28 -5.13
N ALA A 182 20.16 9.26 -4.62
CA ALA A 182 18.99 8.95 -5.43
C ALA A 182 18.45 10.20 -6.13
N GLU A 183 18.08 10.05 -7.39
CA GLU A 183 17.37 11.07 -8.15
C GLU A 183 15.86 10.94 -7.97
N PHE A 184 15.19 12.07 -7.77
CA PHE A 184 13.74 12.11 -7.58
C PHE A 184 13.09 12.72 -8.80
N SER A 185 11.98 12.13 -9.25
CA SER A 185 11.17 12.73 -10.30
C SER A 185 10.58 14.07 -9.87
N ARG A 186 10.21 14.91 -10.84
CA ARG A 186 9.59 16.21 -10.56
C ARG A 186 8.34 16.07 -9.69
N MET A 187 7.48 15.11 -10.00
CA MET A 187 6.27 14.82 -9.23
C MET A 187 6.61 14.36 -7.80
N ALA A 188 7.62 13.51 -7.64
CA ALA A 188 8.09 13.09 -6.32
C ALA A 188 8.57 14.29 -5.48
N MET A 189 9.33 15.20 -6.09
CA MET A 189 9.83 16.42 -5.44
C MET A 189 8.71 17.38 -5.05
N GLU A 190 7.67 17.53 -5.88
CA GLU A 190 6.50 18.35 -5.55
C GLU A 190 5.78 17.83 -4.31
N TYR A 191 5.58 16.51 -4.18
CA TYR A 191 4.96 15.91 -2.99
C TYR A 191 5.84 15.97 -1.74
N VAL A 192 7.16 15.90 -1.91
CA VAL A 192 8.13 16.11 -0.83
C VAL A 192 8.07 17.55 -0.31
N LYS A 193 8.03 18.55 -1.20
CA LYS A 193 7.87 19.97 -0.83
C LYS A 193 6.54 20.22 -0.10
N GLN A 194 5.44 19.68 -0.64
CA GLN A 194 4.13 19.77 0.00
C GLN A 194 4.15 19.21 1.43
N PHE A 195 4.87 18.10 1.65
CA PHE A 195 5.02 17.53 2.99
C PHE A 195 5.86 18.43 3.91
N MET A 196 6.96 19.01 3.43
CA MET A 196 7.80 19.92 4.22
C MET A 196 7.04 21.17 4.66
N GLU A 197 6.33 21.82 3.74
CA GLU A 197 5.52 23.02 4.00
C GLU A 197 4.47 22.77 5.08
N GLU A 198 3.76 21.63 5.01
CA GLU A 198 2.68 21.35 5.96
C GLU A 198 3.19 20.96 7.37
N TYR A 199 4.42 20.48 7.46
CA TYR A 199 5.03 20.07 8.73
C TYR A 199 6.02 21.11 9.28
N ASN A 200 6.16 22.28 8.63
CA ASN A 200 7.12 23.33 8.98
C ASN A 200 8.55 22.78 9.13
N LEU A 201 8.94 21.88 8.23
CA LEU A 201 10.28 21.30 8.18
C LEU A 201 11.08 22.11 7.15
N SER A 202 11.46 23.34 7.51
CA SER A 202 12.39 24.18 6.74
C SER A 202 13.82 23.89 7.17
#